data_AF-A0A1I2SNM6-F1
#
_entry.id   AF-A0A1I2SNM6-F1
#
_cell.length_a   1.000
_cell.length_b   1.000
_cell.length_c   1.000
_cell.angle_alpha   90.00
_cell.angle_beta   90.00
_cell.angle_gamma   90.00
#
_symmetry.space_group_name_H-M   'P 1'
#
loop_
_entity.id
_entity.type
_entity.pdbx_description
1 polymer ?
#
loop_
_entity_poly.entity_id
_entity_poly.type
_entity_poly.pdbx_seq_one_letter_code
_entity_poly.pdbx_strand_id
1 'polypeptide(L)' 'MKSFLFSTEDERGGVMLCDIDTLEEAVTYLGKRFSGVIRVEQGKDVWSIEDGFVFVDKPVSPSETDSLPPVQAAQTD' A
#
# COMPACT_ATOMS: atom_id res chain seq x y z
N MET A 1 21.18 -4.13 4.55
CA MET A 1 20.04 -4.58 5.36
C MET A 1 18.96 -3.51 5.49
N LYS A 2 17.80 -3.80 4.90
CA LYS A 2 16.59 -2.98 4.98
C LYS A 2 15.45 -3.77 5.64
N SER A 3 14.52 -3.04 6.24
CA SER A 3 13.29 -3.58 6.82
C SER A 3 12.10 -3.25 5.94
N PHE A 4 11.28 -4.26 5.65
CA PHE A 4 10.02 -4.10 4.95
C PHE A 4 8.88 -4.58 5.84
N LEU A 5 7.85 -3.76 6.00
CA LEU A 5 6.59 -4.20 6.59
C LEU A 5 5.73 -4.76 5.46
N PHE A 6 5.03 -5.87 5.69
CA PHE A 6 4.07 -6.38 4.72
C PHE A 6 2.80 -6.85 5.41
N SER A 7 1.69 -6.80 4.67
CA SER A 7 0.38 -7.26 5.10
C SER A 7 -0.20 -8.20 4.06
N THR A 8 -0.94 -9.21 4.53
CA THR A 8 -1.67 -10.15 3.70
C THR A 8 -3.18 -9.95 3.81
N GLU A 9 -3.93 -10.55 2.90
CA GLU A 9 -5.40 -10.53 2.87
C GLU A 9 -6.07 -11.12 4.11
N ASP A 10 -5.41 -12.04 4.81
CA ASP A 10 -5.89 -12.66 6.04
C ASP A 10 -5.45 -11.91 7.31
N GLU A 11 -5.08 -10.63 7.15
CA GLU A 11 -4.58 -9.73 8.20
C GLU A 11 -3.28 -10.21 8.86
N ARG A 12 -2.58 -11.21 8.27
CA ARG A 12 -1.30 -11.73 8.77
C ARG A 12 -0.13 -10.93 8.19
N GLY A 13 0.16 -9.80 8.82
CA GLY A 13 1.33 -8.99 8.50
C GLY A 13 2.59 -9.34 9.29
N GLY A 14 3.74 -8.86 8.82
CA GLY A 14 5.03 -9.02 9.49
C GLY A 14 6.11 -8.04 9.03
N VAL A 15 7.23 -8.02 9.76
CA VAL A 15 8.45 -7.31 9.37
C VAL A 15 9.45 -8.31 8.80
N MET A 16 9.97 -8.03 7.62
CA MET A 16 11.06 -8.77 7.00
C MET A 16 12.35 -7.93 7.04
N LEU A 17 13.43 -8.49 7.57
CA LEU A 17 14.77 -7.93 7.50
C LEU A 17 15.56 -8.68 6.42
N CYS A 18 16.02 -7.98 5.39
CA CYS A 18 16.75 -8.59 4.28
C CYS A 18 17.72 -7.60 3.63
N ASP A 19 18.59 -8.09 2.74
CA ASP A 19 19.51 -7.28 1.95
C ASP A 19 18.94 -6.90 0.56
N ILE A 20 17.62 -6.81 0.46
CA ILE A 20 16.95 -6.29 -0.74
C ILE A 20 17.02 -4.76 -0.74
N ASP A 21 17.43 -4.19 -1.88
CA ASP A 21 17.69 -2.77 -2.02
C ASP A 21 16.45 -1.97 -2.45
N THR A 22 15.50 -2.57 -3.16
CA THR A 22 14.34 -1.86 -3.72
C THR A 22 13.01 -2.42 -3.21
N LEU A 23 11.96 -1.59 -3.23
CA LEU A 23 10.62 -2.02 -2.82
C LEU A 23 10.05 -3.03 -3.81
N GLU A 24 10.32 -2.85 -5.10
CA GLU A 24 9.90 -3.73 -6.20
C GLU A 24 10.42 -5.17 -6.02
N GLU A 25 11.69 -5.31 -5.66
CA GLU A 25 12.28 -6.61 -5.38
C GLU A 25 11.68 -7.24 -4.13
N ALA A 26 11.40 -6.44 -3.09
CA ALA A 26 10.81 -6.91 -1.85
C ALA A 26 9.38 -7.40 -2.07
N VAL A 27 8.57 -6.68 -2.85
CA VAL A 27 7.22 -7.09 -3.27
C VAL A 27 7.28 -8.41 -4.02
N THR A 28 8.18 -8.52 -5.00
CA THR A 28 8.35 -9.74 -5.80
C THR A 28 8.77 -10.93 -4.93
N TYR A 29 9.66 -10.70 -3.97
CA TYR A 29 10.14 -11.73 -3.05
C TYR A 29 9.03 -12.17 -2.08
N LEU A 30 8.34 -11.22 -1.45
CA LEU A 30 7.27 -11.48 -0.49
C LEU A 30 6.08 -12.18 -1.16
N GLY A 31 5.68 -11.77 -2.37
CA GLY A 31 4.61 -12.41 -3.12
C GLY A 31 4.92 -13.85 -3.55
N LYS A 32 6.20 -14.22 -3.68
CA LYS A 32 6.62 -15.61 -3.89
C LYS A 32 6.63 -16.42 -2.59
N ARG A 33 6.89 -15.76 -1.47
CA ARG A 33 7.13 -16.42 -0.17
C ARG A 33 5.87 -16.60 0.68
N PHE A 34 4.94 -15.66 0.55
CA PHE A 34 3.68 -15.60 1.26
C PHE A 34 2.54 -15.45 0.25
N SER A 35 1.52 -16.29 0.36
CA SER A 35 0.30 -16.14 -0.43
C SER A 35 -0.52 -14.97 0.11
N GLY A 36 -1.11 -14.19 -0.80
CA GLY A 36 -2.07 -13.14 -0.42
C GLY A 36 -1.42 -11.87 0.11
N VAL A 37 -0.15 -11.57 -0.20
CA VAL A 37 0.47 -10.27 0.14
C VAL A 37 -0.27 -9.16 -0.62
N ILE A 38 -0.85 -8.22 0.12
CA ILE A 38 -1.65 -7.11 -0.43
C ILE A 38 -0.96 -5.75 -0.31
N ARG A 39 0.00 -5.61 0.61
CA ARG A 39 0.70 -4.34 0.87
C ARG A 39 2.12 -4.58 1.37
N VAL A 40 3.07 -3.76 0.92
CA VAL A 40 4.47 -3.75 1.37
C VAL A 40 4.92 -2.30 1.56
N GLU A 41 5.61 -2.02 2.67
CA GLU A 41 6.00 -0.65 3.06
C GLU A 41 7.48 -0.61 3.46
N GLN A 42 8.17 0.43 2.99
CA GLN A 42 9.52 0.81 3.38
C GLN A 42 9.55 2.31 3.69
N GLY A 43 9.46 2.68 4.97
CA GLY A 43 9.50 4.09 5.36
C GLY A 43 8.34 4.88 4.76
N LYS A 44 8.60 5.66 3.71
CA LYS A 44 7.59 6.44 2.98
C LYS A 44 7.12 5.78 1.68
N ASP A 45 7.88 4.82 1.18
CA ASP A 45 7.55 4.09 -0.04
C ASP A 45 6.59 2.96 0.29
N VAL A 46 5.46 2.91 -0.40
CA VAL A 46 4.40 1.93 -0.20
C VAL A 46 4.04 1.30 -1.52
N TRP A 47 3.82 -0.02 -1.51
CA TRP A 47 3.21 -0.75 -2.59
C TRP A 47 1.93 -1.42 -2.10
N SER A 48 0.84 -1.30 -2.85
CA SER A 48 -0.40 -2.05 -2.62
C SER A 48 -0.93 -2.64 -3.94
N ILE A 49 -1.79 -3.65 -3.85
CA ILE A 49 -2.47 -4.20 -5.03
C ILE A 49 -3.43 -3.19 -5.68
N GLU A 50 -3.93 -2.23 -4.90
CA GLU A 50 -4.94 -1.26 -5.33
C GLU A 50 -4.29 -0.03 -5.99
N ASP A 51 -3.21 0.48 -5.40
CA ASP A 51 -2.59 1.75 -5.81
C ASP A 51 -1.27 1.56 -6.56
N GLY A 52 -0.69 0.36 -6.55
CA GLY A 52 0.66 0.13 -7.05
C GLY A 52 1.71 0.82 -6.17
N PHE A 53 2.81 1.32 -6.76
CA PHE A 53 3.90 1.99 -6.04
C PHE A 53 3.58 3.47 -5.80
N VAL A 54 3.51 3.86 -4.53
CA VAL A 54 3.16 5.21 -4.08
C VAL A 54 4.19 5.71 -3.08
N PHE A 55 4.55 6.99 -3.19
CA PHE A 55 5.36 7.69 -2.19
C PHE A 55 4.47 8.51 -1.26
N VAL A 56 4.49 8.20 0.03
CA VAL A 56 3.69 8.88 1.04
C VAL A 56 4.50 10.04 1.63
N ASP A 57 4.33 11.23 1.04
CA ASP A 57 5.05 12.44 1.48
C ASP A 57 4.39 13.14 2.69
N LYS A 58 3.13 12.79 2.99
CA LYS A 58 2.34 13.43 4.06
C LYS A 58 1.95 12.39 5.10
N PRO A 59 2.03 12.67 6.42
CA PRO A 59 1.47 11.78 7.43
C PRO A 59 -0.04 11.68 7.18
N VAL A 60 -0.50 10.56 6.62
CA VAL A 60 -1.90 10.27 6.44
C VAL A 60 -2.47 9.95 7.82
N SER A 61 -3.13 10.93 8.43
CA SER A 61 -4.16 10.63 9.43
C SER A 61 -5.20 9.74 8.75
N PRO A 62 -5.59 8.58 9.31
CA PRO A 62 -6.48 7.61 8.68
C PRO A 62 -7.96 8.06 8.61
N SER A 63 -8.23 9.33 8.35
CA SER A 63 -9.59 9.84 8.16
C SER A 63 -9.79 10.21 6.70
N GLU A 64 -10.88 9.68 6.14
CA GLU A 64 -11.57 10.14 4.92
C GLU A 64 -11.17 9.44 3.60
N THR A 65 -11.44 8.14 3.52
CA THR A 65 -12.05 7.57 2.29
C THR A 65 -13.57 7.56 2.48
N ASP A 66 -14.20 8.72 2.29
CA ASP A 66 -15.60 8.82 1.87
C ASP A 66 -15.73 10.13 1.10
N SER A 67 -15.70 10.04 -0.23
CA SER A 67 -16.15 11.13 -1.08
C SER A 67 -16.65 10.53 -2.38
N LEU A 68 -17.89 10.04 -2.30
CA LEU A 68 -18.78 9.91 -3.45
C LEU A 68 -18.78 11.24 -4.24
N PRO A 69 -18.85 11.22 -5.58
CA PRO A 69 -18.92 12.46 -6.35
C PRO A 69 -20.27 13.15 -6.09
N PRO A 70 -20.31 14.50 -6.00
CA PRO A 70 -21.57 15.20 -6.03
C PRO A 70 -22.16 15.07 -7.43
N VAL A 71 -23.28 14.34 -7.55
CA VAL A 71 -24.15 14.40 -8.73
C VAL A 71 -24.64 15.85 -8.87
N GLN A 72 -24.02 16.62 -9.77
CA GLN A 72 -24.52 17.92 -10.18
C GLN A 72 -25.86 17.70 -10.90
N ALA A 73 -26.96 17.89 -10.18
CA ALA A 73 -28.27 18.05 -10.79
C ALA A 73 -28.27 19.36 -11.59
N ALA A 74 -28.56 19.22 -12.88
CA ALA A 74 -28.63 20.27 -13.87
C ALA A 74 -29.62 21.38 -13.47
N GLN A 75 -29.24 22.62 -13.76
CA GLN A 75 -30.16 23.74 -13.87
C GLN A 75 -31.27 23.42 -14.87
N THR A 76 -32.53 23.71 -14.54
CA THR A 76 -33.55 23.99 -15.55
C THR A 76 -34.62 24.93 -14.97
N ASP A 77 -34.76 26.07 -15.67
CA ASP A 77 -35.83 27.08 -15.72
C ASP A 77 -36.34 27.77 -14.44
#